data_AF-A0A397W8I6-F1
#
_entry.id   AF-A0A397W8I6-F1
#
_cell.length_a   1.000
_cell.length_b   1.000
_cell.length_c   1.000
_cell.angle_alpha   90.00
_cell.angle_beta   90.00
_cell.angle_gamma   90.00
#
_symmetry.space_group_name_H-M   'P 1'
#
loop_
_entity.id
_entity.type
_entity.pdbx_description
1 polymer ?
#
loop_
_entity_poly.entity_id
_entity_poly.type
_entity_poly.pdbx_seq_one_letter_code
_entity_poly.pdbx_strand_id
1 'polypeptide(L)'
;MSWDTRIVEFIDIISKDTSKCTELIASLITKYFPENEQDIFAQIPERSKTILNHVEVEKELGLNGQNINKEEIKQNLIEYRDAQSNKRSEYMTNLVKQFDKFYNNLISGKNLIAGKNQDNVNLITIAITYSFMHLAILRERSTYHKEIYKTNKSKEYDSDLKQKVQGYKKYFIDIYSKWEDWRKGCIETTYTNKTIPYKIYDKILGKTTTYLNTETNQTAIERYKEMSNRVKLRYFNEAKGEFMKMYMHTFALEKFLPNNSKALTIAPNRKIGTLVFGIYGRDTFPDGDHGPEDHNTLHQLSDDRRDLITGMNVHAGFYLDCLKVKYKDQVALSVGNEKGGKATTIRGLDDKNNYVIGVDVYYLDEVISGLQIFTSDGQNTGIMGNGEPNRQPLEIKCGLYNNDFKLVGIQMAEANADQHGHSKSVGHISLTFEHLCIAN
;
A
#
# COMPACT_ATOMS: atom_id res chain seq x y z
N MET A 1 10.96 2.16 -17.16
CA MET A 1 9.69 2.37 -16.41
C MET A 1 9.52 1.31 -15.32
N SER A 2 8.97 1.64 -14.14
CA SER A 2 8.76 0.69 -13.02
C SER A 2 7.48 -0.16 -13.17
N TRP A 3 7.34 -1.17 -12.31
CA TRP A 3 6.19 -2.09 -12.33
C TRP A 3 4.90 -1.32 -12.04
N ASP A 4 4.89 -0.48 -10.99
CA ASP A 4 3.70 0.29 -10.62
C ASP A 4 3.27 1.24 -11.75
N THR A 5 4.22 1.93 -12.41
CA THR A 5 3.90 2.81 -13.54
C THR A 5 3.25 2.04 -14.70
N ARG A 6 3.75 0.84 -15.02
CA ARG A 6 3.17 0.03 -16.10
C ARG A 6 1.76 -0.45 -15.79
N ILE A 7 1.50 -0.85 -14.54
CA ILE A 7 0.16 -1.25 -14.11
C ILE A 7 -0.79 -0.04 -14.15
N VAL A 8 -0.37 1.12 -13.65
CA VAL A 8 -1.17 2.37 -13.69
C VAL A 8 -1.49 2.78 -15.13
N GLU A 9 -0.49 2.83 -16.01
CA GLU A 9 -0.71 3.16 -17.42
C GLU A 9 -1.61 2.14 -18.11
N PHE A 10 -1.53 0.86 -17.73
CA PHE A 10 -2.43 -0.16 -18.27
C PHE A 10 -3.86 -0.02 -17.70
N ILE A 11 -4.02 0.38 -16.43
CA ILE A 11 -5.31 0.79 -15.85
C ILE A 11 -5.92 1.95 -16.66
N ASP A 12 -5.13 2.93 -17.06
CA ASP A 12 -5.60 4.05 -17.89
C ASP A 12 -6.02 3.61 -19.29
N ILE A 13 -5.34 2.61 -19.86
CA ILE A 13 -5.70 2.02 -21.15
C ILE A 13 -7.03 1.28 -21.04
N ILE A 14 -7.21 0.41 -20.04
CA ILE A 14 -8.49 -0.29 -19.84
C ILE A 14 -9.61 0.65 -19.37
N SER A 15 -9.28 1.85 -18.88
CA SER A 15 -10.28 2.87 -18.55
C SER A 15 -10.89 3.56 -19.79
N LYS A 16 -10.42 3.18 -20.99
CA LYS A 16 -10.93 3.62 -22.28
C LYS A 16 -11.54 2.44 -23.03
N ASP A 17 -12.45 2.74 -23.95
CA ASP A 17 -12.99 1.74 -24.86
C ASP A 17 -12.04 1.60 -26.06
N THR A 18 -11.79 0.38 -26.50
CA THR A 18 -11.02 0.15 -27.73
C THR A 18 -11.91 0.28 -28.95
N SER A 19 -11.32 0.66 -30.07
CA SER A 19 -12.02 0.88 -31.34
C SER A 19 -11.90 -0.30 -32.29
N LYS A 20 -10.85 -1.12 -32.12
CA LYS A 20 -10.52 -2.23 -33.01
C LYS A 20 -10.19 -3.50 -32.24
N CYS A 21 -10.52 -4.65 -32.82
CA CYS A 21 -9.97 -5.92 -32.40
C CYS A 21 -8.43 -5.85 -32.44
N THR A 22 -7.80 -6.50 -31.48
CA THR A 22 -6.38 -6.60 -31.14
C THR A 22 -5.74 -5.36 -30.50
N GLU A 23 -6.44 -4.22 -30.43
CA GLU A 23 -5.90 -2.97 -29.88
C GLU A 23 -5.52 -3.09 -28.38
N LEU A 24 -6.37 -3.75 -27.59
CA LEU A 24 -6.09 -3.96 -26.17
C LEU A 24 -4.89 -4.89 -25.95
N ILE A 25 -4.80 -5.95 -26.77
CA ILE A 25 -3.69 -6.92 -26.70
C ILE A 25 -2.39 -6.29 -27.18
N ALA A 26 -2.41 -5.47 -28.23
CA ALA A 26 -1.24 -4.72 -28.66
C ALA A 26 -0.74 -3.79 -27.53
N SER A 27 -1.66 -3.08 -26.88
CA SER A 27 -1.33 -2.22 -25.74
C SER A 27 -0.75 -3.00 -24.57
N LEU A 28 -1.32 -4.18 -24.26
CA LEU A 28 -0.78 -5.08 -23.24
C LEU A 28 0.65 -5.52 -23.57
N ILE A 29 0.91 -5.94 -24.82
CA ILE A 29 2.26 -6.34 -25.26
C ILE A 29 3.25 -5.18 -25.09
N THR A 30 2.92 -3.98 -25.55
CA THR A 30 3.81 -2.82 -25.45
C THR A 30 4.13 -2.45 -24.01
N LYS A 31 3.16 -2.55 -23.09
CA LYS A 31 3.36 -2.21 -21.68
C LYS A 31 4.09 -3.31 -20.92
N TYR A 32 3.77 -4.58 -21.17
CA TYR A 32 4.26 -5.69 -20.34
C TYR A 32 5.55 -6.30 -20.91
N PHE A 33 5.77 -6.21 -22.22
CA PHE A 33 6.92 -6.78 -22.93
C PHE A 33 7.60 -5.77 -23.88
N PRO A 34 8.08 -4.61 -23.39
CA PRO A 34 8.79 -3.65 -24.23
C PRO A 34 10.12 -4.20 -24.74
N GLU A 35 10.55 -3.70 -25.90
CA GLU A 35 11.75 -4.21 -26.60
C GLU A 35 13.07 -3.74 -25.95
N ASN A 36 13.10 -2.51 -25.43
CA ASN A 36 14.33 -1.84 -24.96
C ASN A 36 14.43 -1.72 -23.43
N GLU A 37 13.53 -2.37 -22.69
CA GLU A 37 13.49 -2.33 -21.23
C GLU A 37 13.20 -3.71 -20.65
N GLN A 38 13.46 -3.89 -19.35
CA GLN A 38 13.01 -5.09 -18.63
C GLN A 38 11.50 -5.28 -18.77
N ASP A 39 11.05 -6.50 -19.05
CA ASP A 39 9.63 -6.86 -19.06
C ASP A 39 9.00 -6.80 -17.66
N ILE A 40 7.66 -6.83 -17.59
CA ILE A 40 6.92 -6.70 -16.33
C ILE A 40 7.27 -7.80 -15.32
N PHE A 41 7.57 -9.02 -15.78
CA PHE A 41 7.88 -10.16 -14.91
C PHE A 41 9.27 -10.03 -14.31
N ALA A 42 10.23 -9.53 -15.08
CA ALA A 42 11.59 -9.24 -14.61
C ALA A 42 11.61 -8.18 -13.48
N GLN A 43 10.59 -7.33 -13.39
CA GLN A 43 10.50 -6.29 -12.35
C GLN A 43 9.83 -6.78 -11.05
N ILE A 44 9.16 -7.94 -11.07
CA ILE A 44 8.40 -8.46 -9.92
C ILE A 44 9.28 -8.74 -8.69
N PRO A 45 10.46 -9.39 -8.78
CA PRO A 45 11.29 -9.66 -7.61
C PRO A 45 11.67 -8.39 -6.86
N GLU A 46 12.21 -7.42 -7.60
CA GLU A 46 12.65 -6.13 -7.07
C GLU A 46 11.47 -5.36 -6.46
N ARG A 47 10.31 -5.36 -7.12
CA ARG A 47 9.10 -4.70 -6.58
C ARG A 47 8.61 -5.34 -5.28
N SER A 48 8.80 -6.66 -5.13
CA SER A 48 8.29 -7.45 -4.01
C SER A 48 9.22 -7.47 -2.80
N LYS A 49 10.48 -7.05 -2.94
CA LYS A 49 11.54 -7.27 -1.95
C LYS A 49 11.27 -6.68 -0.56
N THR A 50 10.49 -5.60 -0.48
CA THR A 50 10.17 -4.90 0.78
C THR A 50 8.86 -5.36 1.42
N ILE A 51 8.08 -6.19 0.73
CA ILE A 51 6.71 -6.56 1.13
C ILE A 51 6.46 -8.07 1.21
N LEU A 52 7.32 -8.88 0.56
CA LEU A 52 7.22 -10.33 0.42
C LEU A 52 8.61 -10.97 0.55
N ASN A 53 8.68 -12.30 0.63
CA ASN A 53 9.95 -13.01 0.59
C ASN A 53 10.47 -13.08 -0.86
N HIS A 54 11.46 -12.22 -1.19
CA HIS A 54 12.01 -12.12 -2.54
C HIS A 54 12.54 -13.46 -3.08
N VAL A 55 13.17 -14.30 -2.25
CA VAL A 55 13.72 -15.59 -2.66
C VAL A 55 12.60 -16.53 -3.12
N GLU A 56 11.47 -16.53 -2.42
CA GLU A 56 10.31 -17.34 -2.81
C GLU A 56 9.64 -16.79 -4.08
N VAL A 57 9.55 -15.46 -4.23
CA VAL A 57 9.04 -14.82 -5.47
C VAL A 57 9.90 -15.21 -6.68
N GLU A 58 11.23 -15.18 -6.56
CA GLU A 58 12.17 -15.57 -7.62
C GLU A 58 12.08 -17.06 -7.99
N LYS A 59 11.90 -17.93 -6.99
CA LYS A 59 11.66 -19.36 -7.22
C LYS A 59 10.39 -19.59 -8.03
N GLU A 60 9.31 -18.87 -7.70
CA GLU A 60 8.02 -18.97 -8.40
C GLU A 60 8.08 -18.46 -9.84
N LEU A 61 8.82 -17.38 -10.09
CA LEU A 61 9.07 -16.88 -11.46
C LEU A 61 10.02 -17.77 -12.26
N GLY A 62 10.78 -18.65 -11.61
CA GLY A 62 11.57 -19.65 -12.28
C GLY A 62 12.95 -19.17 -12.74
N LEU A 63 13.72 -18.47 -11.90
CA LEU A 63 15.18 -18.43 -12.10
C LEU A 63 15.82 -19.84 -12.07
N ASN A 64 15.06 -20.88 -11.68
CA ASN A 64 15.36 -22.32 -11.83
C ASN A 64 14.39 -23.12 -12.75
N GLY A 65 13.60 -22.46 -13.62
CA GLY A 65 13.34 -23.02 -14.96
C GLY A 65 12.00 -23.66 -15.37
N GLN A 66 10.85 -23.63 -14.66
CA GLN A 66 9.66 -24.36 -15.18
C GLN A 66 8.21 -23.80 -15.06
N ASN A 67 7.91 -22.68 -14.37
CA ASN A 67 6.49 -22.41 -14.02
C ASN A 67 5.79 -21.28 -14.77
N ILE A 68 6.48 -20.19 -15.10
CA ILE A 68 5.93 -19.07 -15.87
C ILE A 68 6.79 -18.88 -17.12
N ASN A 69 6.33 -19.42 -18.25
CA ASN A 69 7.00 -19.25 -19.53
C ASN A 69 6.61 -17.90 -20.15
N LYS A 70 7.26 -16.82 -19.69
CA LYS A 70 6.96 -15.45 -20.14
C LYS A 70 7.15 -15.27 -21.66
N GLU A 71 8.11 -15.97 -22.26
CA GLU A 71 8.36 -15.90 -23.70
C GLU A 71 7.24 -16.57 -24.50
N GLU A 72 6.73 -17.71 -24.03
CA GLU A 72 5.56 -18.36 -24.64
C GLU A 72 4.30 -17.49 -24.51
N ILE A 73 4.10 -16.84 -23.36
CA ILE A 73 2.98 -15.90 -23.18
C ILE A 73 3.10 -14.73 -24.17
N LYS A 74 4.28 -14.10 -24.26
CA LYS A 74 4.55 -13.02 -25.19
C LYS A 74 4.28 -13.46 -26.63
N GLN A 75 4.80 -14.62 -27.02
CA GLN A 75 4.65 -15.17 -28.36
C GLN A 75 3.17 -15.44 -28.70
N ASN A 76 2.41 -16.08 -27.81
CA ASN A 76 0.98 -16.35 -28.01
C ASN A 76 0.17 -15.05 -28.16
N LEU A 77 0.51 -14.00 -27.42
CA LEU A 77 -0.14 -12.69 -27.54
C LEU A 77 0.17 -12.03 -28.90
N ILE A 78 1.43 -12.09 -29.35
CA ILE A 78 1.87 -11.59 -30.66
C ILE A 78 1.16 -12.35 -31.78
N GLU A 79 1.11 -13.68 -31.70
CA GLU A 79 0.44 -14.52 -32.69
C GLU A 79 -1.05 -14.21 -32.80
N TYR A 80 -1.75 -14.01 -31.67
CA TYR A 80 -3.14 -13.55 -31.71
C TYR A 80 -3.28 -12.17 -32.37
N ARG A 81 -2.41 -11.21 -32.02
CA ARG A 81 -2.45 -9.84 -32.55
C ARG A 81 -2.27 -9.82 -34.07
N ASP A 82 -1.32 -10.59 -34.57
CA ASP A 82 -0.92 -10.62 -35.98
C ASP A 82 -1.73 -11.63 -36.82
N ALA A 83 -2.53 -12.48 -36.17
CA ALA A 83 -3.36 -13.47 -36.84
C ALA A 83 -4.41 -12.82 -37.76
N GLN A 84 -4.57 -13.45 -38.92
CA GLN A 84 -5.68 -13.20 -39.83
C GLN A 84 -7.01 -13.60 -39.18
N SER A 85 -8.11 -12.93 -39.55
CA SER A 85 -9.43 -13.12 -38.93
C SER A 85 -9.91 -14.58 -38.90
N ASN A 86 -9.52 -15.41 -39.89
CA ASN A 86 -9.87 -16.83 -39.93
C ASN A 86 -9.09 -17.72 -38.93
N LYS A 87 -7.96 -17.27 -38.38
CA LYS A 87 -7.14 -17.99 -37.40
C LYS A 87 -7.23 -17.41 -35.98
N ARG A 88 -7.78 -16.21 -35.79
CA ARG A 88 -7.87 -15.55 -34.47
C ARG A 88 -8.60 -16.36 -33.41
N SER A 89 -9.64 -17.12 -33.79
CA SER A 89 -10.39 -17.96 -32.86
C SER A 89 -9.51 -19.03 -32.19
N GLU A 90 -8.57 -19.63 -32.92
CA GLU A 90 -7.65 -20.65 -32.42
C GLU A 90 -6.69 -20.04 -31.40
N TYR A 91 -6.01 -18.95 -31.75
CA TYR A 91 -5.07 -18.26 -30.87
C TYR A 91 -5.76 -17.72 -29.60
N MET A 92 -6.94 -17.12 -29.73
CA MET A 92 -7.72 -16.66 -28.58
C MET A 92 -8.11 -17.83 -27.66
N THR A 93 -8.51 -18.97 -28.23
CA THR A 93 -8.86 -20.16 -27.44
C THR A 93 -7.64 -20.70 -26.69
N ASN A 94 -6.47 -20.70 -27.31
CA ASN A 94 -5.23 -21.14 -26.67
C ASN A 94 -4.81 -20.19 -25.54
N LEU A 95 -4.88 -18.87 -25.77
CA LEU A 95 -4.63 -17.86 -24.74
C LEU A 95 -5.55 -18.05 -23.53
N VAL A 96 -6.87 -18.14 -23.74
CA VAL A 96 -7.84 -18.36 -22.65
C VAL A 96 -7.50 -19.62 -21.87
N LYS A 97 -7.25 -20.76 -22.55
CA LYS A 97 -6.89 -22.02 -21.88
C LYS A 97 -5.62 -21.90 -21.03
N GLN A 98 -4.60 -21.22 -21.56
CA GLN A 98 -3.33 -21.01 -20.86
C GLN A 98 -3.54 -20.22 -19.57
N PHE A 99 -4.29 -19.11 -19.63
CA PHE A 99 -4.56 -18.26 -18.47
C PHE A 99 -5.57 -18.88 -17.49
N ASP A 100 -6.53 -19.67 -17.98
CA ASP A 100 -7.46 -20.42 -17.14
C ASP A 100 -6.75 -21.47 -16.29
N LYS A 101 -5.74 -22.13 -16.82
CA LYS A 101 -4.90 -23.07 -16.07
C LYS A 101 -4.25 -22.36 -14.88
N PHE A 102 -3.66 -21.19 -15.10
CA PHE A 102 -3.05 -20.39 -14.03
C PHE A 102 -4.10 -19.93 -13.01
N TYR A 103 -5.23 -19.38 -13.46
CA TYR A 103 -6.35 -18.98 -12.61
C TYR A 103 -6.85 -20.13 -11.71
N ASN A 104 -7.04 -21.32 -12.28
CA ASN A 104 -7.52 -22.48 -11.54
C ASN A 104 -6.49 -22.93 -10.49
N ASN A 105 -5.20 -22.89 -10.80
CA ASN A 105 -4.15 -23.19 -9.82
C ASN A 105 -4.14 -22.18 -8.68
N LEU A 106 -4.25 -20.88 -9.00
CA LEU A 106 -4.35 -19.79 -8.03
C LEU A 106 -5.51 -19.97 -7.06
N ILE A 107 -6.72 -20.22 -7.57
CA ILE A 107 -7.95 -20.27 -6.76
C ILE A 107 -8.13 -21.60 -6.04
N SER A 108 -7.68 -22.71 -6.63
CA SER A 108 -7.74 -24.01 -5.95
C SER A 108 -6.67 -24.18 -4.87
N GLY A 109 -5.76 -23.21 -4.71
CA GLY A 109 -4.63 -23.30 -3.78
C GLY A 109 -3.65 -24.42 -4.13
N LYS A 110 -3.77 -25.01 -5.33
CA LYS A 110 -2.81 -25.99 -5.86
C LYS A 110 -1.58 -25.22 -6.31
N ASN A 111 -0.59 -25.15 -5.44
CA ASN A 111 0.71 -24.55 -5.71
C ASN A 111 1.29 -25.06 -7.05
N LEU A 112 1.99 -24.16 -7.75
CA LEU A 112 2.73 -24.48 -8.98
C LEU A 112 4.03 -25.27 -8.70
N ILE A 113 4.57 -25.26 -7.46
CA ILE A 113 5.92 -25.82 -7.19
C ILE A 113 6.00 -26.84 -6.04
N ALA A 114 5.06 -26.89 -5.09
CA ALA A 114 5.16 -27.86 -4.00
C ALA A 114 3.80 -28.29 -3.52
N GLY A 115 3.58 -29.61 -3.37
CA GLY A 115 2.40 -30.22 -2.75
C GLY A 115 2.22 -29.90 -1.27
N LYS A 116 2.32 -28.62 -0.90
CA LYS A 116 2.00 -28.05 0.40
C LYS A 116 0.81 -27.10 0.23
N ASN A 117 -0.27 -27.40 0.94
CA ASN A 117 -1.45 -26.54 1.11
C ASN A 117 -1.09 -25.32 1.97
N GLN A 118 -0.31 -24.38 1.42
CA GLN A 118 -0.09 -23.08 2.06
C GLN A 118 -0.31 -21.98 1.03
N ASP A 119 -1.47 -21.34 1.14
CA ASP A 119 -1.67 -19.88 1.12
C ASP A 119 -0.43 -19.05 0.76
N ASN A 120 0.01 -19.10 -0.50
CA ASN A 120 1.29 -18.55 -0.92
C ASN A 120 1.19 -17.04 -1.15
N VAL A 121 1.22 -16.27 -0.06
CA VAL A 121 1.23 -14.80 -0.06
C VAL A 121 2.36 -14.22 -0.93
N ASN A 122 3.42 -14.98 -1.21
CA ASN A 122 4.50 -14.54 -2.09
C ASN A 122 4.09 -14.46 -3.57
N LEU A 123 2.95 -15.04 -3.96
CA LEU A 123 2.44 -14.96 -5.34
C LEU A 123 1.64 -13.69 -5.64
N ILE A 124 1.38 -12.81 -4.67
CA ILE A 124 0.44 -11.70 -4.86
C ILE A 124 0.82 -10.80 -6.05
N THR A 125 2.07 -10.38 -6.17
CA THR A 125 2.54 -9.52 -7.28
C THR A 125 2.37 -10.19 -8.64
N ILE A 126 2.66 -11.50 -8.68
CA ILE A 126 2.48 -12.35 -9.87
C ILE A 126 0.99 -12.46 -10.21
N ALA A 127 0.15 -12.74 -9.21
CA ALA A 127 -1.28 -12.87 -9.35
C ALA A 127 -1.93 -11.57 -9.87
N ILE A 128 -1.48 -10.40 -9.38
CA ILE A 128 -1.93 -9.11 -9.90
C ILE A 128 -1.56 -8.99 -11.38
N THR A 129 -0.28 -9.17 -11.74
CA THR A 129 0.20 -9.09 -13.12
C THR A 129 -0.61 -10.00 -14.06
N TYR A 130 -0.78 -11.27 -13.67
CA TYR A 130 -1.54 -12.26 -14.44
C TYR A 130 -3.03 -11.95 -14.53
N SER A 131 -3.65 -11.49 -13.44
CA SER A 131 -5.08 -11.17 -13.45
C SER A 131 -5.40 -10.08 -14.46
N PHE A 132 -4.54 -9.06 -14.58
CA PHE A 132 -4.69 -7.99 -15.56
C PHE A 132 -4.55 -8.50 -16.99
N MET A 133 -3.57 -9.36 -17.27
CA MET A 133 -3.42 -9.98 -18.58
C MET A 133 -4.63 -10.87 -18.93
N HIS A 134 -5.04 -11.73 -18.00
CA HIS A 134 -6.16 -12.65 -18.20
C HIS A 134 -7.45 -11.88 -18.47
N LEU A 135 -7.76 -10.89 -17.64
CA LEU A 135 -8.97 -10.09 -17.79
C LEU A 135 -8.93 -9.23 -19.06
N ALA A 136 -7.76 -8.78 -19.51
CA ALA A 136 -7.62 -8.09 -20.80
C ALA A 136 -7.97 -9.03 -21.97
N ILE A 137 -7.45 -10.26 -21.96
CA ILE A 137 -7.75 -11.29 -22.97
C ILE A 137 -9.25 -11.63 -22.98
N LEU A 138 -9.86 -11.78 -21.80
CA LEU A 138 -11.29 -12.09 -21.69
C LEU A 138 -12.17 -10.92 -22.12
N ARG A 139 -11.79 -9.67 -21.80
CA ARG A 139 -12.46 -8.46 -22.25
C ARG A 139 -12.40 -8.31 -23.77
N GLU A 140 -11.22 -8.49 -24.34
CA GLU A 140 -11.00 -8.50 -25.79
C GLU A 140 -11.92 -9.53 -26.46
N ARG A 141 -11.95 -10.77 -25.92
CA ARG A 141 -12.81 -11.85 -26.40
C ARG A 141 -14.29 -11.50 -26.32
N SER A 142 -14.76 -10.97 -25.19
CA SER A 142 -16.15 -10.55 -24.97
C SER A 142 -16.54 -9.43 -25.95
N THR A 143 -15.69 -8.42 -26.11
CA THR A 143 -15.95 -7.23 -26.91
C THR A 143 -15.99 -7.54 -28.41
N TYR A 144 -15.02 -8.33 -28.91
CA TYR A 144 -14.83 -8.60 -30.33
C TYR A 144 -15.20 -10.03 -30.76
N HIS A 145 -16.01 -10.75 -29.98
CA HIS A 145 -16.38 -12.14 -30.25
C HIS A 145 -16.91 -12.39 -31.68
N LYS A 146 -17.63 -11.42 -32.28
CA LYS A 146 -18.11 -11.51 -33.67
C LYS A 146 -16.97 -11.55 -34.68
N GLU A 147 -15.93 -10.73 -34.48
CA GLU A 147 -14.76 -10.68 -35.34
C GLU A 147 -13.84 -11.89 -35.12
N ILE A 148 -13.73 -12.35 -33.87
CA ILE A 148 -12.87 -13.48 -33.48
C ILE A 148 -13.48 -14.82 -33.91
N TYR A 149 -14.75 -15.06 -33.60
CA TYR A 149 -15.40 -16.36 -33.75
C TYR A 149 -16.47 -16.43 -34.85
N LYS A 150 -16.87 -15.29 -35.43
CA LYS A 150 -18.01 -15.21 -36.37
C LYS A 150 -19.32 -15.77 -35.76
N THR A 151 -19.50 -15.60 -34.45
CA THR A 151 -20.71 -16.04 -33.73
C THR A 151 -21.39 -14.88 -32.99
N ASN A 152 -22.67 -15.05 -32.61
CA ASN A 152 -23.43 -14.10 -31.80
C ASN A 152 -23.49 -14.49 -30.30
N LYS A 153 -22.53 -15.29 -29.80
CA LYS A 153 -22.52 -15.82 -28.43
C LYS A 153 -22.08 -14.81 -27.35
N SER A 154 -22.50 -13.55 -27.43
CA SER A 154 -22.02 -12.48 -26.52
C SER A 154 -22.22 -12.82 -25.02
N LYS A 155 -23.40 -13.34 -24.67
CA LYS A 155 -23.77 -13.62 -23.27
C LYS A 155 -22.87 -14.64 -22.58
N GLU A 156 -22.38 -15.64 -23.31
CA GLU A 156 -21.50 -16.69 -22.76
C GLU A 156 -20.14 -16.09 -22.37
N TYR A 157 -19.56 -15.29 -23.25
CA TYR A 157 -18.26 -14.65 -23.02
C TYR A 157 -18.30 -13.56 -21.95
N ASP A 158 -19.39 -12.77 -21.89
CA ASP A 158 -19.61 -11.77 -20.86
C ASP A 158 -19.78 -12.42 -19.47
N SER A 159 -20.50 -13.55 -19.42
CA SER A 159 -20.69 -14.31 -18.18
C SER A 159 -19.37 -14.88 -17.66
N ASP A 160 -18.54 -15.46 -18.55
CA ASP A 160 -17.22 -15.98 -18.17
C ASP A 160 -16.31 -14.86 -17.65
N LEU A 161 -16.21 -13.74 -18.37
CA LEU A 161 -15.45 -12.57 -17.91
C LEU A 161 -15.93 -12.09 -16.53
N LYS A 162 -17.25 -11.95 -16.33
CA LYS A 162 -17.81 -11.55 -15.04
C LYS A 162 -17.46 -12.55 -13.93
N GLN A 163 -17.53 -13.85 -14.21
CA GLN A 163 -17.15 -14.89 -13.26
C GLN A 163 -15.68 -14.77 -12.87
N LYS A 164 -14.78 -14.53 -13.84
CA LYS A 164 -13.34 -14.38 -13.58
C LYS A 164 -13.02 -13.12 -12.79
N VAL A 165 -13.66 -11.99 -13.10
CA VAL A 165 -13.54 -10.75 -12.29
C VAL A 165 -13.93 -11.02 -10.84
N GLN A 166 -15.07 -11.65 -10.59
CA GLN A 166 -15.51 -11.96 -9.23
C GLN A 166 -14.59 -12.98 -8.53
N GLY A 167 -14.09 -13.98 -9.27
CA GLY A 167 -13.13 -14.95 -8.76
C GLY A 167 -11.83 -14.29 -8.29
N TYR A 168 -11.26 -13.39 -9.10
CA TYR A 168 -10.07 -12.62 -8.71
C TYR A 168 -10.35 -11.70 -7.52
N LYS A 169 -11.47 -10.97 -7.50
CA LYS A 169 -11.85 -10.14 -6.35
C LYS A 169 -11.89 -10.95 -5.06
N LYS A 170 -12.55 -12.11 -5.08
CA LYS A 170 -12.61 -13.01 -3.93
C LYS A 170 -11.22 -13.47 -3.50
N TYR A 171 -10.40 -13.95 -4.45
CA TYR A 171 -9.03 -14.35 -4.17
C TYR A 171 -8.22 -13.24 -3.49
N PHE A 172 -8.29 -12.00 -4.02
CA PHE A 172 -7.53 -10.89 -3.46
C PHE A 172 -8.02 -10.48 -2.06
N ILE A 173 -9.32 -10.51 -1.81
CA ILE A 173 -9.88 -10.27 -0.46
C ILE A 173 -9.35 -11.32 0.53
N ASP A 174 -9.37 -12.59 0.14
CA ASP A 174 -8.94 -13.70 0.99
C ASP A 174 -7.42 -13.66 1.25
N ILE A 175 -6.60 -13.40 0.23
CA ILE A 175 -5.14 -13.37 0.36
C ILE A 175 -4.64 -12.16 1.16
N TYR A 176 -5.38 -11.05 1.19
CA TYR A 176 -5.00 -9.87 1.96
C TYR A 176 -4.89 -10.19 3.46
N SER A 177 -5.89 -10.86 4.03
CA SER A 177 -5.86 -11.20 5.46
C SER A 177 -4.72 -12.19 5.77
N LYS A 178 -4.46 -13.13 4.86
CA LYS A 178 -3.33 -14.07 4.96
C LYS A 178 -1.99 -13.35 4.91
N TRP A 179 -1.86 -12.34 4.05
CA TRP A 179 -0.67 -11.49 4.00
C TRP A 179 -0.48 -10.71 5.29
N GLU A 180 -1.54 -10.14 5.88
CA GLU A 180 -1.43 -9.41 7.16
C GLU A 180 -0.89 -10.32 8.28
N ASP A 181 -1.43 -11.53 8.40
CA ASP A 181 -1.02 -12.49 9.43
C ASP A 181 0.41 -12.97 9.20
N TRP A 182 0.75 -13.32 7.96
CA TRP A 182 2.12 -13.67 7.58
C TRP A 182 3.10 -12.54 7.88
N ARG A 183 2.77 -11.30 7.50
CA ARG A 183 3.67 -10.14 7.64
C ARG A 183 3.92 -9.79 9.10
N LYS A 184 2.89 -9.87 9.96
CA LYS A 184 3.04 -9.72 11.42
C LYS A 184 3.97 -10.79 11.99
N GLY A 185 3.87 -12.03 11.51
CA GLY A 185 4.76 -13.13 11.88
C GLY A 185 6.23 -12.91 11.50
N CYS A 186 6.54 -12.01 10.56
CA CYS A 186 7.91 -11.65 10.19
C CYS A 186 8.55 -10.60 11.11
N ILE A 187 7.81 -10.03 12.07
CA ILE A 187 8.30 -9.00 13.00
C ILE A 187 8.40 -9.61 14.40
N GLU A 188 9.62 -9.89 14.83
CA GLU A 188 9.88 -10.67 16.04
C GLU A 188 10.36 -9.81 17.20
N THR A 189 10.14 -10.31 18.42
CA THR A 189 10.82 -9.77 19.62
C THR A 189 11.68 -10.87 20.20
N THR A 190 12.95 -10.56 20.43
CA THR A 190 13.88 -11.44 21.15
C THR A 190 14.08 -10.91 22.56
N TYR A 191 14.00 -11.82 23.54
CA TYR A 191 14.27 -11.55 24.96
C TYR A 191 15.49 -12.36 25.39
N THR A 192 16.52 -11.71 25.96
CA THR A 192 17.58 -12.43 26.67
C THR A 192 17.24 -12.47 28.16
N ASN A 193 17.06 -13.69 28.68
CA ASN A 193 16.70 -13.90 30.08
C ASN A 193 17.80 -13.31 31.00
N LYS A 194 17.42 -12.28 31.77
CA LYS A 194 18.12 -11.65 32.91
C LYS A 194 18.93 -10.38 32.67
N THR A 195 19.23 -10.00 31.42
CA THR A 195 19.80 -8.69 31.08
C THR A 195 19.48 -8.34 29.63
N ILE A 196 19.11 -7.08 29.42
CA ILE A 196 18.43 -6.54 28.25
C ILE A 196 19.42 -6.34 27.08
N PRO A 197 19.03 -6.72 25.84
CA PRO A 197 18.23 -5.87 24.94
C PRO A 197 16.83 -6.43 24.58
N TYR A 198 15.77 -5.60 24.64
CA TYR A 198 14.48 -5.89 23.99
C TYR A 198 14.67 -5.56 22.52
N LYS A 199 14.97 -6.58 21.73
CA LYS A 199 15.25 -6.41 20.30
C LYS A 199 14.00 -6.74 19.49
N ILE A 200 13.51 -5.77 18.74
CA ILE A 200 12.48 -5.94 17.72
C ILE A 200 13.20 -6.02 16.37
N TYR A 201 12.92 -7.07 15.60
CA TYR A 201 13.58 -7.31 14.32
C TYR A 201 12.56 -7.62 13.22
N ASP A 202 12.66 -6.91 12.11
CA ASP A 202 11.91 -7.16 10.89
C ASP A 202 12.73 -8.00 9.91
N LYS A 203 12.36 -9.26 9.74
CA LYS A 203 13.07 -10.20 8.87
C LYS A 203 13.05 -9.83 7.39
N ILE A 204 12.04 -9.08 6.95
CA ILE A 204 11.87 -8.72 5.53
C ILE A 204 12.68 -7.47 5.20
N LEU A 205 12.55 -6.43 6.05
CA LEU A 205 13.22 -5.14 5.81
C LEU A 205 14.62 -5.05 6.43
N GLY A 206 15.00 -6.00 7.29
CA GLY A 206 16.25 -5.95 8.05
C GLY A 206 16.29 -4.87 9.14
N LYS A 207 15.15 -4.23 9.43
CA LYS A 207 15.05 -3.16 10.44
C LYS A 207 15.17 -3.72 11.85
N THR A 208 15.82 -2.97 12.72
CA THR A 208 16.01 -3.34 14.13
C THR A 208 15.72 -2.14 15.02
N THR A 209 15.00 -2.39 16.10
CA THR A 209 14.88 -1.45 17.23
C THR A 209 15.27 -2.19 18.50
N THR A 210 16.14 -1.59 19.29
CA THR A 210 16.66 -2.18 20.52
C THR A 210 16.44 -1.22 21.67
N TYR A 211 15.88 -1.69 22.78
CA TYR A 211 15.86 -0.91 24.01
C TYR A 211 16.90 -1.40 25.00
N LEU A 212 17.71 -0.49 25.52
CA LEU A 212 18.59 -0.72 26.65
C LEU A 212 17.79 -0.49 27.94
N ASN A 213 17.42 -1.58 28.61
CA ASN A 213 16.74 -1.51 29.89
C ASN A 213 17.76 -1.77 31.00
N THR A 214 17.71 -0.91 32.01
CA THR A 214 18.53 -0.98 33.22
C THR A 214 17.70 -1.45 34.43
N GLU A 215 16.37 -1.52 34.30
CA GLU A 215 15.41 -1.86 35.33
C GLU A 215 14.88 -3.30 35.19
N THR A 216 14.80 -4.02 36.30
CA THR A 216 14.33 -5.41 36.33
C THR A 216 12.97 -5.61 37.01
N ASN A 217 12.30 -4.51 37.39
CA ASN A 217 10.99 -4.56 38.04
C ASN A 217 9.86 -4.91 37.04
N GLN A 218 8.76 -5.46 37.55
CA GLN A 218 7.63 -5.92 36.72
C GLN A 218 6.98 -4.78 35.90
N THR A 219 6.86 -3.58 36.47
CA THR A 219 6.29 -2.41 35.80
C THR A 219 7.13 -1.99 34.60
N ALA A 220 8.46 -2.02 34.72
CA ALA A 220 9.37 -1.76 33.61
C ALA A 220 9.19 -2.82 32.51
N ILE A 221 9.15 -4.11 32.88
CA ILE A 221 8.92 -5.21 31.92
C ILE A 221 7.63 -5.02 31.13
N GLU A 222 6.53 -4.65 31.79
CA GLU A 222 5.25 -4.37 31.13
C GLU A 222 5.33 -3.18 30.18
N ARG A 223 6.01 -2.11 30.59
CA ARG A 223 6.25 -0.93 29.74
C ARG A 223 7.03 -1.27 28.47
N TYR A 224 8.10 -2.07 28.58
CA TYR A 224 8.87 -2.50 27.40
C TYR A 224 8.09 -3.41 26.47
N LYS A 225 7.22 -4.28 27.01
CA LYS A 225 6.31 -5.07 26.18
C LYS A 225 5.37 -4.17 25.40
N GLU A 226 4.82 -3.13 26.04
CA GLU A 226 3.96 -2.16 25.38
C GLU A 226 4.69 -1.40 24.26
N MET A 227 5.88 -0.86 24.54
CA MET A 227 6.70 -0.19 23.53
C MET A 227 7.11 -1.11 22.39
N SER A 228 7.52 -2.35 22.69
CA SER A 228 7.82 -3.36 21.67
C SER A 228 6.61 -3.64 20.77
N ASN A 229 5.40 -3.66 21.33
CA ASN A 229 4.18 -3.82 20.56
C ASN A 229 3.89 -2.59 19.68
N ARG A 230 4.19 -1.37 20.15
CA ARG A 230 4.06 -0.13 19.35
C ARG A 230 5.04 -0.10 18.19
N VAL A 231 6.31 -0.49 18.40
CA VAL A 231 7.29 -0.63 17.31
C VAL A 231 6.87 -1.68 16.30
N LYS A 232 6.40 -2.85 16.77
CA LYS A 232 5.85 -3.88 15.88
C LYS A 232 4.71 -3.36 15.03
N LEU A 233 3.78 -2.62 15.65
CA LEU A 233 2.66 -2.00 14.96
C LEU A 233 3.15 -0.99 13.92
N ARG A 234 4.12 -0.13 14.26
CA ARG A 234 4.76 0.81 13.33
C ARG A 234 5.39 0.10 12.14
N TYR A 235 6.25 -0.89 12.35
CA TYR A 235 6.87 -1.68 11.27
C TYR A 235 5.83 -2.37 10.39
N PHE A 236 4.79 -2.94 10.98
CA PHE A 236 3.69 -3.53 10.22
C PHE A 236 2.95 -2.50 9.38
N ASN A 237 2.65 -1.33 9.95
CA ASN A 237 1.95 -0.23 9.29
C ASN A 237 2.75 0.36 8.12
N GLU A 238 4.07 0.55 8.28
CA GLU A 238 4.97 0.95 7.19
C GLU A 238 4.96 -0.07 6.05
N ALA A 239 5.10 -1.36 6.38
CA ALA A 239 5.05 -2.43 5.38
C ALA A 239 3.68 -2.51 4.68
N LYS A 240 2.59 -2.25 5.41
CA LYS A 240 1.23 -2.20 4.87
C LYS A 240 1.04 -1.02 3.93
N GLY A 241 1.63 0.14 4.22
CA GLY A 241 1.70 1.27 3.30
C GLY A 241 2.37 0.90 1.98
N GLU A 242 3.56 0.30 2.02
CA GLU A 242 4.28 -0.14 0.82
C GLU A 242 3.57 -1.26 0.05
N PHE A 243 2.95 -2.19 0.76
CA PHE A 243 2.13 -3.25 0.17
C PHE A 243 0.91 -2.68 -0.54
N MET A 244 0.25 -1.68 0.04
CA MET A 244 -0.96 -1.09 -0.55
C MET A 244 -0.67 -0.39 -1.88
N LYS A 245 0.51 0.22 -2.06
CA LYS A 245 0.91 0.82 -3.35
C LYS A 245 0.78 -0.16 -4.51
N MET A 246 1.15 -1.43 -4.29
CA MET A 246 1.00 -2.51 -5.27
C MET A 246 -0.43 -3.08 -5.27
N TYR A 247 -0.97 -3.37 -4.09
CA TYR A 247 -2.21 -4.12 -3.94
C TYR A 247 -3.45 -3.33 -4.38
N MET A 248 -3.46 -2.01 -4.23
CA MET A 248 -4.61 -1.15 -4.56
C MET A 248 -5.00 -1.21 -6.04
N HIS A 249 -4.09 -1.61 -6.93
CA HIS A 249 -4.41 -1.83 -8.35
C HIS A 249 -5.53 -2.86 -8.54
N THR A 250 -5.69 -3.82 -7.61
CA THR A 250 -6.79 -4.79 -7.63
C THR A 250 -8.17 -4.15 -7.46
N PHE A 251 -8.25 -2.89 -7.01
CA PHE A 251 -9.52 -2.15 -6.93
C PHE A 251 -10.05 -1.74 -8.31
N ALA A 252 -9.23 -1.85 -9.36
CA ALA A 252 -9.60 -1.56 -10.75
C ALA A 252 -10.17 -2.77 -11.51
N LEU A 253 -10.27 -3.96 -10.90
CA LEU A 253 -10.67 -5.19 -11.60
C LEU A 253 -12.06 -5.11 -12.27
N GLU A 254 -12.97 -4.30 -11.72
CA GLU A 254 -14.30 -4.12 -12.33
C GLU A 254 -14.27 -3.33 -13.64
N LYS A 255 -13.20 -2.56 -13.91
CA LYS A 255 -13.04 -1.81 -15.17
C LYS A 255 -12.88 -2.71 -16.40
N PHE A 256 -12.57 -3.99 -16.19
CA PHE A 256 -12.53 -4.97 -17.27
C PHE A 256 -13.92 -5.37 -17.78
N LEU A 257 -14.98 -5.14 -17.01
CA LEU A 257 -16.34 -5.49 -17.43
C LEU A 257 -16.82 -4.58 -18.58
N PRO A 258 -17.62 -5.09 -19.53
CA PRO A 258 -18.21 -4.28 -20.59
C PRO A 258 -19.00 -3.09 -20.02
N ASN A 259 -18.85 -1.91 -20.64
CA ASN A 259 -19.49 -0.66 -20.22
C ASN A 259 -19.10 -0.16 -18.81
N ASN A 260 -18.06 -0.73 -18.20
CA ASN A 260 -17.60 -0.35 -16.86
C ASN A 260 -16.18 0.25 -16.86
N SER A 261 -15.64 0.57 -18.03
CA SER A 261 -14.27 1.10 -18.21
C SER A 261 -14.03 2.39 -17.41
N LYS A 262 -15.05 3.25 -17.31
CA LYS A 262 -14.99 4.52 -16.56
C LYS A 262 -15.36 4.40 -15.07
N ALA A 263 -15.58 3.19 -14.55
CA ALA A 263 -15.91 3.01 -13.15
C ALA A 263 -14.76 3.52 -12.26
N LEU A 264 -15.14 4.03 -11.08
CA LEU A 264 -14.19 4.34 -10.01
C LEU A 264 -13.55 3.03 -9.53
N THR A 265 -12.31 3.11 -9.06
CA THR A 265 -11.70 2.02 -8.28
C THR A 265 -12.47 1.89 -6.97
N ILE A 266 -12.69 0.66 -6.50
CA ILE A 266 -13.45 0.42 -5.26
C ILE A 266 -12.68 -0.54 -4.38
N ALA A 267 -12.34 -0.08 -3.17
CA ALA A 267 -11.79 -0.94 -2.14
C ALA A 267 -12.89 -1.92 -1.66
N PRO A 268 -12.59 -3.21 -1.52
CA PRO A 268 -13.60 -4.24 -1.28
C PRO A 268 -14.29 -4.16 0.08
N ASN A 269 -13.66 -3.53 1.07
CA ASN A 269 -14.23 -3.25 2.40
C ASN A 269 -13.32 -2.26 3.13
N ARG A 270 -13.80 -1.74 4.27
CA ARG A 270 -13.04 -0.77 5.08
C ARG A 270 -11.72 -1.34 5.64
N LYS A 271 -11.65 -2.64 5.96
CA LYS A 271 -10.42 -3.27 6.48
C LYS A 271 -9.26 -3.15 5.48
N ILE A 272 -9.55 -3.34 4.19
CA ILE A 272 -8.59 -3.25 3.10
C ILE A 272 -8.40 -1.79 2.65
N GLY A 273 -9.48 -1.00 2.61
CA GLY A 273 -9.45 0.39 2.19
C GLY A 273 -8.89 1.37 3.23
N THR A 274 -8.45 0.92 4.40
CA THR A 274 -7.88 1.79 5.45
C THR A 274 -6.41 1.50 5.70
N LEU A 275 -5.60 2.55 5.72
CA LEU A 275 -4.19 2.52 6.07
C LEU A 275 -3.95 3.33 7.33
N VAL A 276 -3.09 2.81 8.19
CA VAL A 276 -2.61 3.54 9.36
C VAL A 276 -1.11 3.67 9.19
N PHE A 277 -0.60 4.88 9.39
CA PHE A 277 0.82 5.19 9.50
C PHE A 277 1.14 5.56 10.96
N GLY A 278 2.30 5.16 11.45
CA GLY A 278 2.68 5.27 12.86
C GLY A 278 2.37 4.02 13.67
N ILE A 279 2.43 4.04 14.99
CA ILE A 279 2.67 5.20 15.86
C ILE A 279 4.14 5.64 15.74
N TYR A 280 4.36 6.91 15.43
CA TYR A 280 5.69 7.52 15.39
C TYR A 280 5.87 8.45 16.60
N GLY A 281 7.05 8.41 17.21
CA GLY A 281 7.51 9.31 18.27
C GLY A 281 8.79 8.79 18.92
N ARG A 282 9.30 9.47 19.94
CA ARG A 282 10.60 9.18 20.60
C ARG A 282 10.83 7.71 20.91
N ASP A 283 9.83 7.06 21.49
CA ASP A 283 9.92 5.69 21.97
C ASP A 283 9.77 4.68 20.85
N THR A 284 9.25 5.06 19.67
CA THR A 284 9.06 4.14 18.55
C THR A 284 9.95 4.44 17.36
N PHE A 285 10.57 5.62 17.24
CA PHE A 285 11.36 6.08 16.09
C PHE A 285 12.52 6.99 16.56
N PRO A 286 13.71 6.95 15.92
CA PRO A 286 14.08 6.19 14.71
C PRO A 286 14.39 4.71 14.96
N ASP A 287 14.81 3.99 13.91
CA ASP A 287 15.35 2.64 14.05
C ASP A 287 16.73 2.69 14.75
N GLY A 288 17.10 1.62 15.46
CA GLY A 288 18.38 1.53 16.18
C GLY A 288 18.23 1.35 17.69
N ASP A 289 19.25 1.77 18.42
CA ASP A 289 19.33 1.63 19.87
C ASP A 289 18.70 2.84 20.57
N HIS A 290 17.76 2.57 21.47
CA HIS A 290 17.10 3.55 22.33
C HIS A 290 17.68 3.51 23.73
N GLY A 291 17.89 4.70 24.28
CA GLY A 291 18.46 4.91 25.60
C GLY A 291 17.45 4.74 26.73
N PRO A 292 17.92 4.84 27.99
CA PRO A 292 17.03 4.72 29.13
C PRO A 292 16.00 5.86 29.27
N GLU A 293 16.25 7.03 28.68
CA GLU A 293 15.31 8.16 28.77
C GLU A 293 14.08 7.97 27.87
N ASP A 294 14.22 7.24 26.76
CA ASP A 294 13.20 7.08 25.71
C ASP A 294 11.97 6.29 26.16
N HIS A 295 12.06 5.59 27.28
CA HIS A 295 11.00 4.73 27.80
C HIS A 295 10.39 5.26 29.11
N ASN A 296 10.70 6.50 29.51
CA ASN A 296 10.30 7.02 30.82
C ASN A 296 8.83 7.48 30.90
N THR A 297 8.13 7.66 29.77
CA THR A 297 6.76 8.20 29.79
C THR A 297 5.82 7.38 28.90
N LEU A 298 4.83 6.74 29.51
CA LEU A 298 3.70 6.17 28.78
C LEU A 298 2.84 7.31 28.22
N HIS A 299 2.58 7.25 26.92
CA HIS A 299 1.71 8.21 26.24
C HIS A 299 0.45 7.50 25.74
N GLN A 300 -0.68 8.14 25.94
CA GLN A 300 -1.94 7.72 25.33
C GLN A 300 -2.21 8.64 24.15
N LEU A 301 -2.33 8.05 22.96
CA LEU A 301 -2.79 8.81 21.81
C LEU A 301 -4.22 9.29 22.04
N SER A 302 -4.53 10.46 21.51
CA SER A 302 -5.88 11.02 21.53
C SER A 302 -6.91 10.05 20.94
N ASP A 303 -8.11 10.05 21.53
CA ASP A 303 -9.25 9.25 21.07
C ASP A 303 -9.97 9.97 19.92
N ASP A 304 -9.28 10.09 18.79
CA ASP A 304 -9.82 10.70 17.58
C ASP A 304 -10.70 9.70 16.83
N ARG A 305 -11.94 10.12 16.51
CA ARG A 305 -12.80 9.36 15.61
C ARG A 305 -12.45 9.66 14.17
N ARG A 306 -12.31 8.59 13.37
CA ARG A 306 -12.09 8.70 11.93
C ARG A 306 -13.29 9.38 11.27
N ASP A 307 -13.08 10.55 10.67
CA ASP A 307 -14.12 11.32 10.00
C ASP A 307 -13.48 12.33 9.00
N LEU A 308 -14.32 13.08 8.29
CA LEU A 308 -13.87 14.11 7.38
C LEU A 308 -13.15 15.25 8.13
N ILE A 309 -11.87 15.46 7.84
CA ILE A 309 -11.10 16.61 8.31
C ILE A 309 -11.47 17.83 7.45
N THR A 310 -11.93 18.91 8.10
CA THR A 310 -12.38 20.16 7.44
C THR A 310 -11.42 21.33 7.64
N GLY A 311 -10.44 21.18 8.53
CA GLY A 311 -9.41 22.18 8.76
C GLY A 311 -8.42 21.75 9.83
N MET A 312 -7.26 22.40 9.82
CA MET A 312 -6.19 22.18 10.79
C MET A 312 -5.57 23.53 11.19
N ASN A 313 -5.22 23.68 12.47
CA ASN A 313 -4.36 24.76 12.94
C ASN A 313 -3.06 24.15 13.45
N VAL A 314 -1.96 24.63 12.91
CA VAL A 314 -0.61 24.17 13.21
C VAL A 314 0.13 25.32 13.86
N HIS A 315 0.64 25.12 15.06
CA HIS A 315 1.54 26.05 15.73
C HIS A 315 2.93 25.43 15.72
N ALA A 316 3.89 26.10 15.08
CA ALA A 316 5.23 25.56 14.96
C ALA A 316 6.29 26.66 15.01
N GLY A 317 7.37 26.40 15.75
CA GLY A 317 8.59 27.18 15.79
C GLY A 317 9.78 26.30 15.40
N PHE A 318 10.65 26.01 16.37
CA PHE A 318 11.68 24.98 16.22
C PHE A 318 11.06 23.58 16.18
N TYR A 319 10.07 23.34 17.02
CA TYR A 319 9.28 22.11 17.05
C TYR A 319 7.82 22.37 16.68
N LEU A 320 7.06 21.29 16.50
CA LEU A 320 5.62 21.34 16.38
C LEU A 320 5.00 21.55 17.77
N ASP A 321 4.79 22.82 18.13
CA ASP A 321 4.25 23.21 19.44
C ASP A 321 2.83 22.69 19.65
N CYS A 322 1.94 22.83 18.65
CA CYS A 322 0.57 22.37 18.75
C CYS A 322 -0.01 21.98 17.38
N LEU A 323 -0.80 20.91 17.37
CA LEU A 323 -1.66 20.56 16.24
C LEU A 323 -3.10 20.44 16.71
N LYS A 324 -3.98 21.20 16.04
CA LYS A 324 -5.42 21.19 16.28
C LYS A 324 -6.17 20.80 15.01
N VAL A 325 -6.98 19.75 15.10
CA VAL A 325 -7.67 19.14 13.96
C VAL A 325 -9.17 19.33 14.11
N LYS A 326 -9.82 19.82 13.05
CA LYS A 326 -11.28 20.00 13.01
C LYS A 326 -11.91 18.94 12.12
N TYR A 327 -12.66 18.03 12.72
CA TYR A 327 -13.50 17.09 11.99
C TYR A 327 -14.88 17.68 11.70
N LYS A 328 -15.57 17.13 10.71
CA LYS A 328 -16.95 17.49 10.38
C LYS A 328 -17.85 17.23 11.60
N ASP A 329 -18.68 18.22 11.94
CA ASP A 329 -19.67 18.15 13.03
C ASP A 329 -19.11 17.81 14.43
N GLN A 330 -17.80 18.01 14.66
CA GLN A 330 -17.13 17.70 15.93
C GLN A 330 -16.30 18.88 16.47
N VAL A 331 -16.04 18.85 17.78
CA VAL A 331 -15.14 19.80 18.45
C VAL A 331 -13.71 19.56 17.98
N ALA A 332 -12.98 20.64 17.69
CA ALA A 332 -11.60 20.54 17.27
C ALA A 332 -10.73 20.00 18.42
N LEU A 333 -10.02 18.90 18.16
CA LEU A 333 -9.09 18.28 19.11
C LEU A 333 -7.73 18.95 18.99
N SER A 334 -7.08 19.19 20.13
CA SER A 334 -5.85 19.97 20.23
C SER A 334 -4.85 19.25 21.13
N VAL A 335 -3.61 19.10 20.66
CA VAL A 335 -2.51 18.49 21.41
C VAL A 335 -1.31 19.43 21.35
N GLY A 336 -0.69 19.70 22.50
CA GLY A 336 0.47 20.58 22.64
C GLY A 336 0.12 22.00 23.13
N ASN A 337 1.04 22.94 22.90
CA ASN A 337 0.95 24.31 23.39
C ASN A 337 0.36 25.28 22.34
N GLU A 338 -0.94 25.60 22.43
CA GLU A 338 -1.62 26.55 21.53
C GLU A 338 -1.05 27.99 21.55
N LYS A 339 -0.18 28.32 22.52
CA LYS A 339 0.50 29.62 22.61
C LYS A 339 1.91 29.60 22.03
N GLY A 340 2.42 28.43 21.64
CA GLY A 340 3.74 28.27 21.04
C GLY A 340 3.75 28.60 19.55
N GLY A 341 4.96 28.78 19.01
CA GLY A 341 5.22 28.86 17.59
C GLY A 341 4.47 29.93 16.79
N LYS A 342 4.65 29.87 15.47
CA LYS A 342 3.84 30.62 14.51
C LYS A 342 2.62 29.79 14.12
N ALA A 343 1.44 30.40 14.21
CA ALA A 343 0.20 29.77 13.79
C ALA A 343 0.03 29.77 12.25
N THR A 344 -0.30 28.61 11.70
CA THR A 344 -0.70 28.40 10.31
C THR A 344 -2.05 27.68 10.29
N THR A 345 -3.03 28.22 9.57
CA THR A 345 -4.35 27.60 9.43
C THR A 345 -4.51 27.04 8.03
N ILE A 346 -4.88 25.76 7.94
CA ILE A 346 -5.26 25.07 6.71
C ILE A 346 -6.78 25.06 6.64
N ARG A 347 -7.34 25.65 5.58
CA ARG A 347 -8.78 25.81 5.35
C ARG A 347 -9.22 25.19 4.04
N GLY A 348 -10.53 25.03 3.88
CA GLY A 348 -11.13 24.61 2.62
C GLY A 348 -10.94 23.13 2.32
N LEU A 349 -10.70 22.30 3.35
CA LEU A 349 -10.68 20.86 3.18
C LEU A 349 -12.12 20.33 3.10
N ASP A 350 -12.38 19.46 2.13
CA ASP A 350 -13.67 18.84 1.87
C ASP A 350 -13.53 17.36 1.48
N ASP A 351 -14.63 16.69 1.16
CA ASP A 351 -14.66 15.25 0.88
C ASP A 351 -14.40 14.88 -0.59
N LYS A 352 -14.22 15.85 -1.50
CA LYS A 352 -14.27 15.63 -2.96
C LYS A 352 -13.16 16.31 -3.76
N ASN A 353 -12.91 17.58 -3.50
CA ASN A 353 -12.07 18.43 -4.33
C ASN A 353 -10.72 18.73 -3.67
N ASN A 354 -10.73 18.91 -2.35
CA ASN A 354 -9.55 19.31 -1.61
C ASN A 354 -9.45 18.54 -0.29
N TYR A 355 -8.75 17.42 -0.29
CA TYR A 355 -8.49 16.61 0.90
C TYR A 355 -7.00 16.29 1.01
N VAL A 356 -6.56 15.89 2.19
CA VAL A 356 -5.15 15.57 2.45
C VAL A 356 -4.83 14.17 1.92
N ILE A 357 -3.83 14.09 1.04
CA ILE A 357 -3.37 12.85 0.38
C ILE A 357 -2.05 12.32 0.95
N GLY A 358 -1.35 13.15 1.71
CA GLY A 358 -0.06 12.82 2.33
C GLY A 358 0.36 13.85 3.37
N VAL A 359 1.17 13.40 4.32
CA VAL A 359 1.78 14.20 5.38
C VAL A 359 3.22 13.76 5.55
N ASP A 360 4.17 14.66 5.35
CA ASP A 360 5.55 14.44 5.74
C ASP A 360 5.72 14.92 7.18
N VAL A 361 6.26 14.06 8.03
CA VAL A 361 6.51 14.33 9.45
C VAL A 361 8.01 14.39 9.67
N TYR A 362 8.48 15.47 10.28
CA TYR A 362 9.89 15.72 10.53
C TYR A 362 10.20 15.57 12.02
N TYR A 363 11.34 14.97 12.35
CA TYR A 363 11.79 14.73 13.71
C TYR A 363 13.17 15.36 13.97
N LEU A 364 13.28 16.09 15.08
CA LEU A 364 14.54 16.55 15.69
C LEU A 364 14.43 16.36 17.20
N ASP A 365 15.55 16.02 17.84
CA ASP A 365 15.59 15.74 19.29
C ASP A 365 14.45 14.81 19.74
N GLU A 366 14.16 13.81 18.90
CA GLU A 366 13.22 12.73 19.18
C GLU A 366 11.75 13.19 19.35
N VAL A 367 11.43 14.45 19.02
CA VAL A 367 10.06 14.99 18.95
C VAL A 367 9.74 15.45 17.53
N ILE A 368 8.46 15.70 17.24
CA ILE A 368 8.04 16.20 15.93
C ILE A 368 8.52 17.65 15.80
N SER A 369 9.43 17.88 14.86
CA SER A 369 9.98 19.21 14.58
C SER A 369 9.17 19.99 13.56
N GLY A 370 8.46 19.29 12.67
CA GLY A 370 7.64 19.94 11.65
C GLY A 370 6.72 19.00 10.89
N LEU A 371 5.86 19.60 10.07
CA LEU A 371 4.90 18.92 9.20
C LEU A 371 4.82 19.59 7.83
N GLN A 372 4.70 18.79 6.78
CA GLN A 372 4.28 19.26 5.46
C GLN A 372 3.05 18.46 5.02
N ILE A 373 2.01 19.16 4.59
CA ILE A 373 0.73 18.56 4.19
C ILE A 373 0.56 18.71 2.68
N PHE A 374 0.14 17.63 2.03
CA PHE A 374 -0.11 17.55 0.58
C PHE A 374 -1.61 17.33 0.34
N THR A 375 -2.18 18.10 -0.56
CA THR A 375 -3.61 18.06 -0.88
C THR A 375 -3.89 17.55 -2.30
N SER A 376 -5.09 17.01 -2.50
CA SER A 376 -5.54 16.39 -3.75
C SER A 376 -5.59 17.33 -4.96
N ASP A 377 -5.60 18.65 -4.71
CA ASP A 377 -5.54 19.70 -5.73
C ASP A 377 -4.11 20.00 -6.20
N GLY A 378 -3.11 19.29 -5.68
CA GLY A 378 -1.70 19.45 -6.02
C GLY A 378 -0.96 20.50 -5.19
N GLN A 379 -1.63 21.16 -4.25
CA GLN A 379 -0.97 22.11 -3.34
C GLN A 379 -0.26 21.39 -2.18
N ASN A 380 0.66 22.11 -1.54
CA ASN A 380 1.24 21.72 -0.28
C ASN A 380 1.52 22.94 0.60
N THR A 381 1.62 22.74 1.91
CA THR A 381 1.79 23.83 2.88
C THR A 381 3.20 24.41 2.93
N GLY A 382 4.17 23.79 2.24
CA GLY A 382 5.57 23.85 2.67
C GLY A 382 5.76 23.22 4.05
N ILE A 383 7.01 23.21 4.54
CA ILE A 383 7.34 22.70 5.87
C ILE A 383 6.90 23.74 6.91
N MET A 384 6.01 23.34 7.82
CA MET A 384 5.63 24.11 9.01
C MET A 384 6.44 23.61 10.20
N GLY A 385 7.26 24.48 10.79
CA GLY A 385 8.22 24.11 11.84
C GLY A 385 9.64 23.96 11.29
N ASN A 386 10.44 23.09 11.93
CA ASN A 386 11.82 22.79 11.55
C ASN A 386 12.71 24.04 11.50
N GLY A 387 12.61 24.89 12.52
CA GLY A 387 13.28 26.19 12.58
C GLY A 387 14.81 26.16 12.75
N GLU A 388 15.45 24.97 12.88
CA GLU A 388 16.91 24.85 13.02
C GLU A 388 17.60 24.67 11.66
N PRO A 389 18.22 25.71 11.07
CA PRO A 389 18.79 25.65 9.71
C PRO A 389 20.02 24.73 9.59
N ASN A 390 20.68 24.41 10.72
CA ASN A 390 21.94 23.67 10.74
C ASN A 390 21.78 22.19 11.08
N ARG A 391 20.55 21.71 11.31
CA ARG A 391 20.29 20.31 11.67
C ARG A 391 19.40 19.67 10.62
N GLN A 392 19.76 18.45 10.23
CA GLN A 392 18.98 17.68 9.27
C GLN A 392 17.92 16.88 10.03
N PRO A 393 16.62 17.20 9.89
CA PRO A 393 15.57 16.40 10.51
C PRO A 393 15.49 15.03 9.86
N LEU A 394 15.04 14.05 10.63
CA LEU A 394 14.60 12.77 10.07
C LEU A 394 13.19 12.93 9.51
N GLU A 395 12.98 12.50 8.28
CA GLU A 395 11.71 12.62 7.57
C GLU A 395 10.98 11.27 7.49
N ILE A 396 9.67 11.29 7.74
CA ILE A 396 8.78 10.15 7.51
C ILE A 396 7.64 10.58 6.61
N LYS A 397 7.51 9.89 5.47
CA LYS A 397 6.43 10.09 4.51
C LYS A 397 5.21 9.25 4.87
N CYS A 398 4.10 9.90 5.22
CA CYS A 398 2.86 9.25 5.62
C CYS A 398 1.76 9.49 4.59
N GLY A 399 1.32 8.42 3.94
CA GLY A 399 0.30 8.47 2.89
C GLY A 399 0.78 7.79 1.60
N LEU A 400 -0.12 7.67 0.63
CA LEU A 400 0.21 7.14 -0.69
C LEU A 400 0.48 8.25 -1.73
N TYR A 401 0.23 9.53 -1.39
CA TYR A 401 0.45 10.68 -2.25
C TYR A 401 -0.27 10.54 -3.60
N ASN A 402 -1.47 9.99 -3.55
CA ASN A 402 -2.36 9.83 -4.69
C ASN A 402 -3.78 10.27 -4.30
N ASN A 403 -4.59 10.51 -5.32
CA ASN A 403 -5.97 10.97 -5.15
C ASN A 403 -6.95 9.82 -4.89
N ASP A 404 -6.46 8.62 -4.55
CA ASP A 404 -7.32 7.47 -4.21
C ASP A 404 -7.55 7.36 -2.70
N PHE A 405 -6.72 8.00 -1.88
CA PHE A 405 -6.79 7.97 -0.43
C PHE A 405 -6.87 9.37 0.17
N LYS A 406 -7.62 9.50 1.26
CA LYS A 406 -7.72 10.73 2.04
C LYS A 406 -7.41 10.49 3.51
N LEU A 407 -6.77 11.45 4.16
CA LEU A 407 -6.58 11.44 5.61
C LEU A 407 -7.94 11.61 6.31
N VAL A 408 -8.29 10.66 7.17
CA VAL A 408 -9.55 10.63 7.93
C VAL A 408 -9.34 10.63 9.44
N GLY A 409 -8.09 10.52 9.93
CA GLY A 409 -7.83 10.54 11.36
C GLY A 409 -6.39 10.88 11.68
N ILE A 410 -6.19 11.66 12.74
CA ILE A 410 -4.89 12.06 13.27
C ILE A 410 -4.93 11.83 14.77
N GLN A 411 -4.31 10.77 15.26
CA GLN A 411 -4.18 10.54 16.70
C GLN A 411 -2.82 11.05 17.16
N MET A 412 -2.77 11.77 18.29
CA MET A 412 -1.57 12.47 18.75
C MET A 412 -1.35 12.32 20.26
N ALA A 413 -0.10 12.49 20.71
CA ALA A 413 0.20 12.68 22.12
C ALA A 413 1.28 13.74 22.34
N GLU A 414 1.29 14.33 23.53
CA GLU A 414 2.27 15.34 23.93
C GLU A 414 3.60 14.68 24.34
N ALA A 415 4.71 15.37 24.07
CA ALA A 415 6.00 15.10 24.66
C ALA A 415 6.72 16.41 25.05
N ASN A 416 7.75 16.28 25.89
CA ASN A 416 8.63 17.39 26.22
C ASN A 416 9.85 17.35 25.29
N ALA A 417 10.19 18.48 24.66
CA ALA A 417 11.46 18.62 23.96
C ALA A 417 12.59 18.81 24.99
N ASP A 418 13.64 17.99 24.92
CA ASP A 418 14.68 17.90 25.95
C ASP A 418 15.50 19.20 26.12
N GLN A 419 15.53 20.11 25.14
CA GLN A 419 16.52 21.19 25.09
C GLN A 419 16.01 22.61 25.34
N HIS A 420 14.70 22.90 25.36
CA HIS A 420 14.20 24.29 25.29
C HIS A 420 13.24 24.71 26.41
N GLY A 421 13.15 23.95 27.50
CA GLY A 421 12.39 24.33 28.68
C GLY A 421 10.87 24.22 28.50
N HIS A 422 10.27 23.23 29.15
CA HIS A 422 8.88 23.11 29.59
C HIS A 422 7.71 23.41 28.62
N SER A 423 7.93 23.66 27.33
CA SER A 423 6.82 23.75 26.38
C SER A 423 6.43 22.35 25.92
N LYS A 424 5.18 21.97 26.20
CA LYS A 424 4.56 20.76 25.65
C LYS A 424 4.51 20.89 24.13
N SER A 425 5.06 19.90 23.44
CA SER A 425 5.02 19.79 21.97
C SER A 425 4.26 18.53 21.56
N VAL A 426 3.92 18.42 20.28
CA VAL A 426 3.41 17.16 19.74
C VAL A 426 4.57 16.18 19.61
N GLY A 427 4.54 15.11 20.41
CA GLY A 427 5.61 14.12 20.47
C GLY A 427 5.34 12.86 19.65
N HIS A 428 4.06 12.50 19.53
CA HIS A 428 3.63 11.28 18.88
C HIS A 428 2.51 11.54 17.90
N ILE A 429 2.50 10.78 16.80
CA ILE A 429 1.46 10.86 15.79
C ILE A 429 1.15 9.50 15.17
N SER A 430 -0.12 9.28 14.89
CA SER A 430 -0.61 8.22 14.01
C SER A 430 -1.64 8.79 13.05
N LEU A 431 -1.49 8.44 11.76
CA LEU A 431 -2.27 9.01 10.66
C LEU A 431 -3.06 7.91 9.99
N THR A 432 -4.38 8.07 9.89
CA THR A 432 -5.26 7.12 9.22
C THR A 432 -5.74 7.67 7.89
N PHE A 433 -5.47 6.94 6.81
CA PHE A 433 -5.97 7.22 5.47
C PHE A 433 -7.03 6.20 5.07
N GLU A 434 -8.07 6.65 4.37
CA GLU A 434 -9.15 5.81 3.86
C GLU A 434 -9.31 6.01 2.35
N HIS A 435 -9.50 4.93 1.61
CA HIS A 435 -9.76 4.95 0.16
C HIS A 435 -11.08 5.68 -0.11
N LEU A 436 -11.13 6.51 -1.16
CA LEU A 436 -12.30 7.35 -1.44
C LEU A 436 -13.60 6.56 -1.68
N CYS A 437 -13.48 5.38 -2.28
CA CYS A 437 -14.60 4.49 -2.59
C CYS A 437 -14.43 3.14 -1.89
N ILE A 438 -15.29 2.81 -0.95
CA ILE A 438 -15.30 1.53 -0.23
C ILE A 438 -16.64 0.86 -0.46
N ALA A 439 -16.63 -0.43 -0.79
CA ALA A 439 -17.83 -1.24 -0.84
C ALA A 439 -18.41 -1.42 0.57
N ASN A 440 -19.73 -1.24 0.69
CA ASN A 440 -20.47 -1.35 1.94
C ASN A 440 -20.63 -2.79 2.41
#